data_AF-A0A9W6HCQ6-F1
#
_entry.id   AF-A0A9W6HCQ6-F1
#
_cell.length_a   1.000
_cell.length_b   1.000
_cell.length_c   1.000
_cell.angle_alpha   90.00
_cell.angle_beta   90.00
_cell.angle_gamma   90.00
#
_symmetry.space_group_name_H-M   'P 1'
#
loop_
_entity.id
_entity.type
_entity.pdbx_description
1 polymer ?
#
loop_
_entity_poly.entity_id
_entity_poly.type
_entity_poly.pdbx_seq_one_letter_code
_entity_poly.pdbx_strand_id
1 'polypeptide(L)'
;MTRATDGPVVPGTLDAPAAPRAGDAVAVESALGIGRVFPGWWLRVAFGAVAVALCLAEAETQWVAVALVLAALAIAMPRWLTAWFLIGLLAFTVLLRDQSVGDWRPYVLIAGAHALHVLASWMLVVSPRALVHPASLWPSARRFLLIQAPVQLVAAGALALTTAFSRASVLWLAAVSAAALVVLVIALAGPLLRRPRD
;
A
#
# COMPACT_ATOMS: atom_id res chain seq x y z
N MET A 1 -66.02 3.08 37.99
CA MET A 1 -64.57 2.98 37.73
C MET A 1 -64.08 4.35 37.36
N THR A 2 -63.29 4.94 38.24
CA THR A 2 -62.91 6.34 38.36
C THR A 2 -61.80 6.73 37.38
N ARG A 3 -62.06 7.76 36.56
CA ARG A 3 -61.11 8.31 35.58
C ARG A 3 -60.26 9.37 36.28
N ALA A 4 -58.96 9.09 36.47
CA ALA A 4 -58.00 10.04 37.01
C ALA A 4 -57.79 11.20 36.02
N THR A 5 -57.85 12.43 36.54
CA THR A 5 -57.59 13.66 35.81
C THR A 5 -56.09 13.97 35.85
N ASP A 6 -55.39 13.76 34.74
CA ASP A 6 -54.01 14.23 34.56
C ASP A 6 -54.01 15.76 34.44
N GLY A 7 -53.29 16.41 35.34
CA GLY A 7 -53.05 17.85 35.30
C GLY A 7 -52.00 18.23 34.23
N PRO A 8 -51.94 19.50 33.82
CA PRO A 8 -51.01 19.97 32.81
C PRO A 8 -49.57 19.95 33.33
N VAL A 9 -48.71 19.19 32.64
CA VAL A 9 -47.26 19.20 32.84
C VAL A 9 -46.72 20.55 32.39
N VAL A 10 -46.21 21.35 33.33
CA VAL A 10 -45.49 22.60 33.03
C VAL A 10 -44.13 22.23 32.41
N PRO A 11 -43.81 22.67 31.17
CA PRO A 11 -42.51 22.44 30.57
C PRO A 11 -41.44 23.17 31.38
N GLY A 12 -40.56 22.40 32.03
CA GLY A 12 -39.37 22.96 32.67
C GLY A 12 -38.53 23.69 31.62
N THR A 13 -38.22 24.95 31.91
CA THR A 13 -37.22 25.75 31.21
C THR A 13 -35.89 24.98 31.27
N LEU A 14 -35.53 24.31 30.17
CA LEU A 14 -34.21 23.72 30.02
C LEU A 14 -33.22 24.88 29.94
N ASP A 15 -32.51 25.13 31.03
CA ASP A 15 -31.37 26.03 31.06
C ASP A 15 -30.45 25.68 29.89
N ALA A 16 -30.31 26.63 28.96
CA ALA A 16 -29.47 26.45 27.79
C ALA A 16 -28.05 26.14 28.26
N PRO A 17 -27.42 25.05 27.76
CA PRO A 17 -26.07 24.69 28.19
C PRO A 17 -25.14 25.85 27.92
N ALA A 18 -24.41 26.26 28.96
CA ALA A 18 -23.44 27.35 28.90
C ALA A 18 -22.48 27.12 27.72
N ALA A 19 -22.26 28.16 26.90
CA ALA A 19 -21.41 28.07 25.73
C ALA A 19 -20.01 27.57 26.14
N PRO A 20 -19.46 26.54 25.45
CA PRO A 20 -18.18 25.96 25.82
C PRO A 20 -17.08 27.02 25.74
N ARG A 21 -16.22 27.07 26.77
CA ARG A 21 -15.12 28.03 26.80
C ARG A 21 -14.09 27.61 25.76
N ALA A 22 -13.34 28.56 25.19
CA ALA A 22 -12.35 28.27 24.14
C ALA A 22 -11.31 27.19 24.54
N GLY A 23 -11.03 27.04 25.84
CA GLY A 23 -10.16 25.96 26.35
C GLY A 23 -10.78 24.56 26.31
N ASP A 24 -12.11 24.46 26.38
CA ASP A 24 -12.84 23.19 26.32
C ASP A 24 -12.82 22.63 24.89
N ALA A 25 -12.81 23.50 23.87
CA ALA A 25 -12.73 23.08 22.46
C ALA A 25 -11.38 22.39 22.14
N VAL A 26 -10.25 22.92 22.64
CA VAL A 26 -8.92 22.33 22.44
C VAL A 26 -8.77 21.00 23.21
N ALA A 27 -9.35 20.94 24.41
CA ALA A 27 -9.40 19.70 25.20
C ALA A 27 -10.31 18.64 24.56
N VAL A 28 -11.43 19.04 23.95
CA VAL A 28 -12.34 18.15 23.21
C VAL A 28 -11.73 17.69 21.89
N GLU A 29 -11.00 18.55 21.15
CA GLU A 29 -10.30 18.17 19.92
C GLU A 29 -9.15 17.17 20.19
N SER A 30 -8.44 17.35 21.31
CA SER A 30 -7.44 16.41 21.81
C SER A 30 -8.08 15.11 22.37
N ALA A 31 -9.24 15.21 23.03
CA ALA A 31 -9.99 14.06 23.57
C ALA A 31 -10.76 13.27 22.50
N LEU A 32 -11.15 13.91 21.40
CA LEU A 32 -11.74 13.29 20.21
C LEU A 32 -10.69 12.64 19.31
N GLY A 33 -9.39 12.80 19.62
CA GLY A 33 -8.30 12.18 18.87
C GLY A 33 -8.26 12.64 17.40
N ILE A 34 -8.65 13.88 17.12
CA ILE A 34 -8.57 14.49 15.78
C ILE A 34 -7.09 14.83 15.55
N GLY A 35 -6.28 13.80 15.33
CA GLY A 35 -4.89 13.95 14.94
C GLY A 35 -4.78 14.59 13.56
N ARG A 36 -3.55 14.92 13.17
CA ARG A 36 -3.23 15.59 11.90
C ARG A 36 -3.81 14.81 10.71
N VAL A 37 -4.78 15.37 10.01
CA VAL A 37 -5.37 14.77 8.80
C VAL A 37 -4.65 15.24 7.54
N PHE A 38 -4.56 14.36 6.54
CA PHE A 38 -3.96 14.66 5.25
C PHE A 38 -4.98 14.48 4.11
N PRO A 39 -4.98 15.35 3.10
CA PRO A 39 -5.91 15.25 1.97
C PRO A 39 -5.52 14.10 1.04
N GLY A 40 -6.45 13.24 0.65
CA GLY A 40 -6.21 11.96 -0.05
C GLY A 40 -5.43 12.03 -1.36
N TRP A 41 -5.23 13.22 -1.94
CA TRP A 41 -4.24 13.43 -3.01
C TRP A 41 -2.80 13.16 -2.58
N TRP A 42 -2.48 13.22 -1.27
CA TRP A 42 -1.16 12.91 -0.74
C TRP A 42 -0.69 11.50 -1.14
N LEU A 43 -1.63 10.52 -1.23
CA LEU A 43 -1.35 9.16 -1.69
C LEU A 43 -0.84 9.12 -3.13
N ARG A 44 -1.41 9.97 -3.99
CA ARG A 44 -1.03 10.08 -5.41
C ARG A 44 0.36 10.69 -5.55
N VAL A 45 0.67 11.67 -4.71
CA VAL A 45 2.00 12.28 -4.68
C VAL A 45 3.04 11.30 -4.12
N ALA A 46 2.71 10.54 -3.07
CA ALA A 46 3.58 9.48 -2.56
C ALA A 46 3.84 8.40 -3.63
N PHE A 47 2.78 7.94 -4.32
CA PHE A 47 2.92 7.01 -5.43
C PHE A 47 3.81 7.56 -6.54
N GLY A 48 3.58 8.80 -6.97
CA GLY A 48 4.36 9.45 -8.01
C GLY A 48 5.83 9.62 -7.62
N ALA A 49 6.11 10.02 -6.39
CA ALA A 49 7.48 10.15 -5.89
C ALA A 49 8.23 8.81 -5.93
N VAL A 50 7.61 7.73 -5.44
CA VAL A 50 8.20 6.38 -5.51
C VAL A 50 8.37 5.94 -6.95
N ALA A 51 7.36 6.11 -7.80
CA ALA A 51 7.41 5.69 -9.20
C ALA A 51 8.53 6.40 -9.97
N VAL A 52 8.66 7.72 -9.80
CA VAL A 52 9.73 8.51 -10.43
C VAL A 52 11.10 8.08 -9.90
N ALA A 53 11.26 7.88 -8.59
CA ALA A 53 12.51 7.40 -8.01
C ALA A 53 12.94 6.04 -8.61
N LEU A 54 11.99 5.12 -8.82
CA LEU A 54 12.27 3.84 -9.46
C LEU A 54 12.60 3.99 -10.95
N CYS A 55 11.90 4.85 -11.68
CA CYS A 55 12.23 5.15 -13.07
C CYS A 55 13.65 5.74 -13.20
N LEU A 56 14.06 6.58 -12.25
CA LEU A 56 15.41 7.14 -12.21
C LEU A 56 16.47 6.11 -11.82
N ALA A 57 16.17 5.18 -10.91
CA ALA A 57 17.06 4.05 -10.63
C ALA A 57 17.33 3.20 -11.89
N GLU A 58 16.32 3.14 -12.78
CA GLU A 58 16.34 2.44 -14.06
C GLU A 58 16.64 3.35 -15.28
N ALA A 59 17.14 4.58 -15.06
CA ALA A 59 17.32 5.61 -16.08
C ALA A 59 18.10 5.17 -17.34
N GLU A 60 19.01 4.21 -17.18
CA GLU A 60 19.83 3.69 -18.27
C GLU A 60 19.07 2.71 -19.20
N THR A 61 17.81 2.38 -18.90
CA THR A 61 16.99 1.53 -19.78
C THR A 61 16.26 2.36 -20.85
N GLN A 62 16.09 1.77 -22.04
CA GLN A 62 15.20 2.29 -23.08
C GLN A 62 13.72 2.36 -22.65
N TRP A 63 13.36 1.77 -21.51
CA TRP A 63 11.99 1.65 -21.01
C TRP A 63 11.55 2.80 -20.10
N VAL A 64 12.45 3.71 -19.72
CA VAL A 64 12.16 4.80 -18.77
C VAL A 64 11.01 5.67 -19.24
N ALA A 65 10.98 6.04 -20.52
CA ALA A 65 9.91 6.85 -21.08
C ALA A 65 8.54 6.14 -20.94
N VAL A 66 8.50 4.84 -21.24
CA VAL A 66 7.29 4.02 -21.08
C VAL A 66 6.88 3.93 -19.60
N ALA A 67 7.84 3.72 -18.69
CA ALA A 67 7.59 3.65 -17.26
C ALA A 67 7.04 4.98 -16.70
N LEU A 68 7.58 6.12 -17.13
CA LEU A 68 7.08 7.45 -16.73
C LEU A 68 5.66 7.70 -17.24
N VAL A 69 5.36 7.30 -18.48
CA VAL A 69 3.99 7.38 -19.02
C VAL A 69 3.03 6.50 -18.22
N LEU A 70 3.42 5.26 -17.91
CA LEU A 70 2.61 4.36 -17.08
C LEU A 70 2.42 4.92 -15.66
N ALA A 71 3.43 5.55 -15.07
CA ALA A 71 3.33 6.21 -13.78
C ALA A 71 2.32 7.36 -13.80
N ALA A 72 2.39 8.23 -14.82
CA ALA A 72 1.42 9.31 -15.00
C ALA A 72 -0.02 8.78 -15.17
N LEU A 73 -0.19 7.74 -15.99
CA LEU A 73 -1.49 7.08 -16.19
C LEU A 73 -2.01 6.41 -14.91
N ALA A 74 -1.13 5.81 -14.10
CA ALA A 74 -1.49 5.21 -12.81
C ALA A 74 -1.97 6.23 -11.78
N ILE A 75 -1.36 7.41 -11.77
CA ILE A 75 -1.78 8.53 -10.92
C ILE A 75 -3.15 9.08 -11.37
N ALA A 76 -3.31 9.29 -12.68
CA ALA A 76 -4.53 9.86 -13.25
C ALA A 76 -5.72 8.90 -13.19
N MET A 77 -5.49 7.62 -13.47
CA MET A 77 -6.54 6.61 -13.66
C MET A 77 -6.24 5.32 -12.87
N PRO A 78 -6.30 5.35 -11.52
CA PRO A 78 -5.97 4.18 -10.69
C PRO A 78 -6.80 2.93 -11.02
N ARG A 79 -8.04 3.13 -11.48
CA ARG A 79 -9.01 2.07 -11.80
C ARG A 79 -8.63 1.23 -13.03
N TRP A 80 -7.69 1.69 -13.85
CA TRP A 80 -7.25 0.97 -15.05
C TRP A 80 -6.19 -0.08 -14.78
N LEU A 81 -5.81 -0.27 -13.51
CA LEU A 81 -4.75 -1.20 -13.09
C LEU A 81 -3.39 -0.93 -13.76
N THR A 82 -3.18 0.27 -14.31
CA THR A 82 -1.93 0.73 -14.94
C THR A 82 -0.73 0.65 -14.00
N ALA A 83 -0.94 0.78 -12.69
CA ALA A 83 0.10 0.58 -11.68
C ALA A 83 0.68 -0.84 -11.70
N TRP A 84 -0.13 -1.88 -11.99
CA TRP A 84 0.34 -3.27 -12.05
C TRP A 84 1.21 -3.49 -13.30
N PHE A 85 0.84 -2.87 -14.42
CA PHE A 85 1.68 -2.88 -15.62
C PHE A 85 3.01 -2.15 -15.38
N LEU A 86 3.00 -1.01 -14.69
CA LEU A 86 4.24 -0.32 -14.29
C LEU A 86 5.13 -1.21 -13.42
N ILE A 87 4.55 -1.84 -12.38
CA ILE A 87 5.29 -2.75 -11.50
C ILE A 87 5.87 -3.92 -12.30
N GLY A 88 5.09 -4.51 -13.21
CA GLY A 88 5.54 -5.59 -14.09
C GLY A 88 6.68 -5.15 -15.01
N LEU A 89 6.58 -3.96 -15.61
CA LEU A 89 7.63 -3.39 -16.46
C LEU A 89 8.93 -3.16 -15.67
N LEU A 90 8.85 -2.54 -14.49
CA LEU A 90 10.03 -2.30 -13.64
C LEU A 90 10.66 -3.61 -13.14
N ALA A 91 9.85 -4.62 -12.81
CA ALA A 91 10.36 -5.94 -12.47
C ALA A 91 11.04 -6.61 -13.67
N PHE A 92 10.49 -6.43 -14.88
CA PHE A 92 11.09 -6.95 -16.11
C PHE A 92 12.43 -6.29 -16.43
N THR A 93 12.59 -4.98 -16.23
CA THR A 93 13.87 -4.30 -16.51
C THR A 93 15.02 -4.82 -15.65
N VAL A 94 14.75 -5.20 -14.38
CA VAL A 94 15.74 -5.85 -13.51
C VAL A 94 16.28 -7.14 -14.13
N LEU A 95 15.42 -7.93 -14.78
CA LEU A 95 15.80 -9.21 -15.39
C LEU A 95 16.68 -9.05 -16.63
N LEU A 96 16.73 -7.86 -17.22
CA LEU A 96 17.53 -7.58 -18.43
C LEU A 96 18.98 -7.23 -18.11
N ARG A 97 19.35 -7.12 -16.83
CA ARG A 97 20.68 -6.67 -16.39
C ARG A 97 21.34 -7.74 -15.54
N ASP A 98 22.67 -7.76 -15.57
CA ASP A 98 23.45 -8.57 -14.63
C ASP A 98 23.32 -8.00 -13.23
N GLN A 99 22.95 -8.85 -12.28
CA GLN A 99 22.72 -8.48 -10.90
C GLN A 99 23.79 -9.07 -10.00
N SER A 100 24.24 -8.29 -9.02
CA SER A 100 25.18 -8.74 -8.00
C SER A 100 24.71 -8.34 -6.60
N VAL A 101 25.20 -9.03 -5.57
CA VAL A 101 24.85 -8.73 -4.16
C VAL A 101 25.12 -7.28 -3.78
N GLY A 102 26.17 -6.69 -4.35
CA GLY A 102 26.57 -5.30 -4.10
C GLY A 102 25.77 -4.26 -4.88
N ASP A 103 24.95 -4.66 -5.85
CA ASP A 103 24.07 -3.73 -6.56
C ASP A 103 22.86 -3.38 -5.69
N TRP A 104 22.68 -2.10 -5.41
CA TRP A 104 21.56 -1.61 -4.61
C TRP A 104 20.22 -1.63 -5.36
N ARG A 105 20.25 -1.62 -6.71
CA ARG A 105 19.07 -1.43 -7.57
C ARG A 105 18.00 -2.51 -7.38
N PRO A 106 18.32 -3.83 -7.38
CA PRO A 106 17.32 -4.88 -7.13
C PRO A 106 16.57 -4.69 -5.81
N TYR A 107 17.29 -4.34 -4.74
CA TYR A 107 16.68 -4.18 -3.42
C TYR A 107 15.70 -3.01 -3.40
N VAL A 108 16.08 -1.88 -4.01
CA VAL A 108 15.19 -0.71 -4.13
C VAL A 108 14.02 -1.01 -5.05
N LEU A 109 14.21 -1.74 -6.16
CA LEU A 109 13.13 -2.12 -7.06
C LEU A 109 12.14 -3.09 -6.40
N ILE A 110 12.61 -4.06 -5.62
CA ILE A 110 11.75 -4.97 -4.86
C ILE A 110 10.96 -4.21 -3.80
N ALA A 111 11.60 -3.33 -3.02
CA ALA A 111 10.91 -2.49 -2.03
C ALA A 111 9.91 -1.53 -2.67
N GLY A 112 10.34 -0.86 -3.74
CA GLY A 112 9.56 0.13 -4.45
C GLY A 112 8.37 -0.49 -5.15
N ALA A 113 8.52 -1.65 -5.79
CA ALA A 113 7.42 -2.38 -6.40
C ALA A 113 6.33 -2.73 -5.36
N HIS A 114 6.73 -3.20 -4.18
CA HIS A 114 5.79 -3.48 -3.09
C HIS A 114 5.15 -2.19 -2.56
N ALA A 115 5.92 -1.11 -2.40
CA ALA A 115 5.38 0.18 -1.99
C ALA A 115 4.36 0.73 -3.02
N LEU A 116 4.67 0.66 -4.32
CA LEU A 116 3.75 1.02 -5.39
C LEU A 116 2.48 0.17 -5.35
N HIS A 117 2.58 -1.13 -5.09
CA HIS A 117 1.43 -2.03 -4.97
C HIS A 117 0.49 -1.62 -3.81
N VAL A 118 1.06 -1.32 -2.64
CA VAL A 118 0.31 -0.88 -1.45
C VAL A 118 -0.34 0.49 -1.71
N LEU A 119 0.43 1.45 -2.23
CA LEU A 119 -0.06 2.80 -2.55
C LEU A 119 -1.16 2.76 -3.63
N ALA A 120 -1.00 1.96 -4.68
CA ALA A 120 -2.02 1.76 -5.71
C ALA A 120 -3.30 1.17 -5.13
N SER A 121 -3.18 0.17 -4.25
CA SER A 121 -4.33 -0.42 -3.55
C SER A 121 -5.07 0.60 -2.71
N TRP A 122 -4.37 1.50 -2.03
CA TRP A 122 -5.00 2.62 -1.32
C TRP A 122 -5.63 3.64 -2.25
N MET A 123 -5.00 3.98 -3.36
CA MET A 123 -5.56 4.91 -4.36
C MET A 123 -6.86 4.40 -5.00
N LEU A 124 -7.09 3.07 -5.01
CA LEU A 124 -8.35 2.47 -5.46
C LEU A 124 -9.50 2.68 -4.47
N VAL A 125 -9.21 2.73 -3.17
CA VAL A 125 -10.23 2.80 -2.10
C VAL A 125 -10.42 4.24 -1.59
N VAL A 126 -9.36 5.05 -1.58
CA VAL A 126 -9.36 6.41 -1.04
C VAL A 126 -9.62 7.43 -2.15
N SER A 127 -10.77 8.11 -2.04
CA SER A 127 -11.09 9.26 -2.89
C SER A 127 -10.04 10.37 -2.75
N PRO A 128 -9.62 11.04 -3.84
CA PRO A 128 -8.65 12.14 -3.75
C PRO A 128 -9.10 13.30 -2.88
N ARG A 129 -10.41 13.45 -2.65
CA ARG A 129 -11.00 14.50 -1.80
C ARG A 129 -11.21 14.08 -0.35
N ALA A 130 -10.96 12.81 0.00
CA ALA A 130 -11.13 12.32 1.37
C ALA A 130 -10.01 12.85 2.28
N LEU A 131 -10.31 13.02 3.57
CA LEU A 131 -9.30 13.27 4.59
C LEU A 131 -8.86 11.93 5.19
N VAL A 132 -7.55 11.71 5.24
CA VAL A 132 -6.94 10.46 5.72
C VAL A 132 -6.21 10.75 7.01
N HIS A 133 -6.51 9.96 8.03
CA HIS A 133 -5.78 10.00 9.30
C HIS A 133 -4.53 9.10 9.22
N PRO A 134 -3.30 9.60 9.40
CA PRO A 134 -2.06 8.82 9.26
C PRO A 134 -2.03 7.58 10.14
N ALA A 135 -2.61 7.66 11.34
CA ALA A 135 -2.67 6.53 12.26
C ALA A 135 -3.42 5.32 11.66
N SER A 136 -4.34 5.53 10.71
CA SER A 136 -5.03 4.43 10.02
C SER A 136 -4.12 3.69 9.04
N LEU A 137 -3.04 4.31 8.58
CA LEU A 137 -2.06 3.72 7.67
C LEU A 137 -0.98 2.94 8.43
N TRP A 138 -0.78 3.27 9.71
CA TRP A 138 0.28 2.68 10.53
C TRP A 138 0.26 1.14 10.57
N PRO A 139 -0.90 0.46 10.76
CA PRO A 139 -0.92 -1.00 10.74
C PRO A 139 -0.42 -1.59 9.42
N SER A 140 -0.71 -0.93 8.30
CA SER A 140 -0.29 -1.37 6.97
C SER A 140 1.18 -1.01 6.69
N ALA A 141 1.65 0.16 7.11
CA ALA A 141 3.07 0.51 7.07
C ALA A 141 3.93 -0.46 7.90
N ARG A 142 3.45 -0.85 9.09
CA ARG A 142 4.11 -1.87 9.91
C ARG A 142 4.14 -3.23 9.20
N ARG A 143 3.02 -3.67 8.61
CA ARG A 143 2.97 -4.91 7.82
C ARG A 143 3.92 -4.86 6.63
N PHE A 144 4.00 -3.73 5.93
CA PHE A 144 4.95 -3.51 4.85
C PHE A 144 6.38 -3.76 5.34
N LEU A 145 6.81 -3.13 6.43
CA LEU A 145 8.17 -3.31 6.96
C LEU A 145 8.45 -4.75 7.42
N LEU A 146 7.49 -5.38 8.11
CA LEU A 146 7.60 -6.76 8.59
C LEU A 146 7.72 -7.77 7.44
N ILE A 147 7.05 -7.52 6.31
CA ILE A 147 7.14 -8.37 5.12
C ILE A 147 8.42 -8.02 4.33
N GLN A 148 8.76 -6.74 4.25
CA GLN A 148 9.86 -6.28 3.42
C GLN A 148 11.22 -6.74 3.95
N ALA A 149 11.43 -6.72 5.27
CA ALA A 149 12.69 -7.15 5.87
C ALA A 149 13.10 -8.59 5.47
N PRO A 150 12.28 -9.64 5.66
CA PRO A 150 12.63 -10.99 5.24
C PRO A 150 12.73 -11.12 3.70
N VAL A 151 11.91 -10.39 2.93
CA VAL A 151 12.01 -10.39 1.46
C VAL A 151 13.36 -9.85 1.00
N GLN A 152 13.88 -8.79 1.62
CA GLN A 152 15.20 -8.25 1.28
C GLN A 152 16.32 -9.22 1.65
N LEU A 153 16.21 -9.90 2.80
CA LEU A 153 17.18 -10.93 3.19
C LEU A 153 17.18 -12.10 2.21
N VAL A 154 16.00 -12.55 1.76
CA VAL A 154 15.87 -13.59 0.74
C VAL A 154 16.44 -13.12 -0.60
N ALA A 155 16.21 -11.87 -1.01
CA ALA A 155 16.78 -11.32 -2.23
C ALA A 155 18.31 -11.27 -2.17
N ALA A 156 18.88 -10.82 -1.05
CA ALA A 156 20.33 -10.80 -0.84
C ALA A 156 20.92 -12.21 -0.87
N GLY A 157 20.26 -13.16 -0.20
CA GLY A 157 20.63 -14.57 -0.23
C GLY A 157 20.58 -15.14 -1.65
N ALA A 158 19.52 -14.87 -2.40
CA ALA A 158 19.38 -15.35 -3.78
C ALA A 158 20.49 -14.80 -4.68
N LEU A 159 20.81 -13.51 -4.58
CA LEU A 159 21.94 -12.90 -5.31
C LEU A 159 23.30 -13.45 -4.84
N ALA A 160 23.46 -13.81 -3.57
CA ALA A 160 24.70 -14.42 -3.10
C ALA A 160 24.88 -15.82 -3.68
N LEU A 161 23.81 -16.60 -3.79
CA LEU A 161 23.83 -17.92 -4.40
C LEU A 161 24.24 -17.87 -5.88
N THR A 162 23.88 -16.81 -6.63
CA THR A 162 24.30 -16.70 -8.05
C THR A 162 25.81 -16.56 -8.21
N THR A 163 26.51 -16.06 -7.18
CA THR A 163 27.98 -15.95 -7.17
C THR A 163 28.67 -17.18 -6.58
N ALA A 164 28.01 -17.89 -5.65
CA ALA A 164 28.59 -19.03 -4.94
C ALA A 164 28.46 -20.37 -5.69
N PHE A 165 27.47 -20.50 -6.59
CA PHE A 165 27.15 -21.75 -7.27
C PHE A 165 27.39 -21.68 -8.78
N SER A 166 27.55 -22.86 -9.39
CA SER A 166 27.62 -22.94 -10.85
C SER A 166 26.31 -22.47 -11.50
N ARG A 167 26.41 -21.90 -12.71
CA ARG A 167 25.22 -21.47 -13.48
C ARG A 167 24.18 -22.58 -13.64
N ALA A 168 24.62 -23.82 -13.87
CA ALA A 168 23.73 -24.96 -14.01
C ALA A 168 22.92 -25.25 -12.73
N SER A 169 23.56 -25.16 -11.56
CA SER A 169 22.90 -25.32 -10.26
C SER A 169 21.88 -24.22 -9.99
N VAL A 170 22.21 -22.97 -10.32
CA VAL A 170 21.31 -21.82 -10.18
C VAL A 170 20.08 -21.97 -11.08
N LEU A 171 20.26 -22.40 -12.33
CA LEU A 171 19.15 -22.63 -13.27
C LEU A 171 18.21 -23.73 -12.79
N TRP A 172 18.74 -24.84 -12.26
CA TRP A 172 17.93 -25.90 -11.69
C TRP A 172 17.14 -25.43 -10.47
N LEU A 173 17.80 -24.70 -9.56
CA LEU A 173 17.13 -24.15 -8.38
C LEU A 173 16.00 -23.19 -8.79
N ALA A 174 16.27 -22.28 -9.74
CA ALA A 174 15.26 -21.37 -10.26
C ALA A 174 14.07 -22.11 -10.89
N ALA A 175 14.31 -23.15 -11.68
CA ALA A 175 13.25 -23.96 -12.28
C ALA A 175 12.39 -24.67 -11.22
N VAL A 176 13.03 -25.27 -10.21
CA VAL A 176 12.33 -25.94 -9.10
C VAL A 176 11.52 -24.94 -8.28
N SER A 177 12.09 -23.77 -7.96
CA SER A 177 11.38 -22.70 -7.26
C SER A 177 10.19 -22.17 -8.05
N ALA A 178 10.34 -21.98 -9.37
CA ALA A 178 9.24 -21.57 -10.24
C ALA A 178 8.12 -22.60 -10.27
N ALA A 179 8.45 -23.89 -10.40
CA ALA A 179 7.48 -24.97 -10.36
C ALA A 179 6.74 -25.02 -9.01
N ALA A 180 7.46 -24.91 -7.90
CA ALA A 180 6.88 -24.89 -6.55
C ALA A 180 5.92 -23.70 -6.36
N LEU A 181 6.27 -22.53 -6.89
CA LEU A 181 5.40 -21.33 -6.84
C LEU A 181 4.12 -21.54 -7.65
N VAL A 182 4.21 -22.12 -8.85
CA VAL A 182 3.04 -22.47 -9.67
C VAL A 182 2.13 -23.44 -8.93
N VAL A 183 2.68 -24.49 -8.32
CA VAL A 183 1.92 -25.46 -7.53
C VAL A 183 1.22 -24.78 -6.35
N LEU A 184 1.93 -23.92 -5.62
CA LEU A 184 1.36 -23.17 -4.50
C LEU A 184 0.18 -22.29 -4.95
N VAL A 185 0.33 -21.56 -6.06
CA VAL A 185 -0.73 -20.71 -6.60
C VAL A 185 -1.96 -21.54 -6.98
N ILE A 186 -1.77 -22.66 -7.67
CA ILE A 186 -2.87 -23.56 -8.06
C ILE A 186 -3.58 -24.12 -6.82
N ALA A 187 -2.80 -24.56 -5.82
CA ALA A 187 -3.33 -25.11 -4.57
C ALA A 187 -4.16 -24.08 -3.78
N LEU A 188 -3.74 -22.81 -3.77
CA LEU A 188 -4.44 -21.73 -3.07
C LEU A 188 -5.62 -21.13 -3.86
N ALA A 189 -5.60 -21.20 -5.19
CA ALA A 189 -6.66 -20.64 -6.03
C ALA A 189 -8.02 -21.27 -5.74
N GLY A 190 -8.09 -22.60 -5.60
CA GLY A 190 -9.35 -23.30 -5.32
C GLY A 190 -10.04 -22.84 -4.04
N PRO A 191 -9.36 -22.86 -2.87
CA PRO A 191 -9.88 -22.32 -1.62
C PRO A 191 -10.27 -20.84 -1.68
N LEU A 192 -9.46 -20.00 -2.33
CA LEU A 192 -9.71 -18.55 -2.41
C LEU A 192 -10.89 -18.18 -3.33
N LEU A 193 -11.16 -18.99 -4.35
CA LEU A 193 -12.29 -18.80 -5.27
C LEU A 193 -13.61 -19.31 -4.68
N ARG A 194 -13.56 -20.19 -3.69
CA ARG A 194 -14.73 -20.61 -2.91
C ARG A 194 -15.08 -19.50 -1.92
N ARG A 195 -15.77 -18.45 -2.38
CA ARG A 195 -16.40 -17.48 -1.48
C ARG A 195 -17.39 -18.22 -0.55
N PRO A 196 -17.30 -18.04 0.78
CA PRO A 196 -18.40 -18.39 1.67
C PRO A 196 -19.64 -17.64 1.19
N ARG A 197 -20.72 -18.37 0.92
CA ARG A 197 -22.06 -17.80 0.72
C ARG A 197 -22.66 -17.66 2.12
N ASP A 198 -22.26 -16.62 2.83
CA ASP A 198 -22.87 -16.22 4.09
C ASP A 198 -23.68 -14.94 3.85
#